data_AF-A0A6B2LZ26-F1
#
_entry.id   AF-A0A6B2LZ26-F1
#
_cell.length_a   1.000
_cell.length_b   1.000
_cell.length_c   1.000
_cell.angle_alpha   90.00
_cell.angle_beta   90.00
_cell.angle_gamma   90.00
#
_symmetry.space_group_name_H-M   'P 1'
#
loop_
_entity.id
_entity.type
_entity.pdbx_description
1 polymer ?
#
loop_
_entity_poly.entity_id
_entity_poly.type
_entity_poly.pdbx_seq_one_letter_code
_entity_poly.pdbx_strand_id
1 'polypeptide(L)'
;MSKSPTSLPENAPFGQKQKEALNSLISTLDASQTAWLSGFLAGLGQEKGEGASGHSSETSAVPMTILYGSESGNAEGCADEAANLAKNAGFKVSVCDMADYDRSNLPKEENVLVIVSTWGEGDPPEGAVDFHEYFMSDAAPRFKQTNFAVFALGDTSYAEFCECGKQFDRRFSELGATRILDRVDSDVDYEEPFSKWLGLAIPKFVDATGAGQAGKAPSVAVMDNSSIAKDVPVFGKKNPFQAPLKTFINLNGRGSAKETCHLEFSLEGSGLSYEPGDVVGVFPRNCPEVVEDFLKVTGLRADEQVEDAQQVLNEVLATRHDLTSLNALLLKKYAPIAKNKQLDAFLQPDKKEDVKEWLWGREIRDMFLEFPPEKKLDTAQILGLLRKMPPRLYSIASSLRAHPDEVHLTVGSVEYQAHDRHRKGVCSTYLNQRIKPGDTVSLYTHHNKNFFLPENGETPIIMIGPGTGIAPFRAFVEERDALGQKGKNWLFFGDQHFNTDFLYQLEWTNYLKKGVLDRLDVAFSRDTDHKIYVQHRMKEKARDIYAWMQEGAYFYVCGDANRMAKDVHQALIQIYAEEGGLALDAAEIAVKELQKSKRYQRDVY
;
A
#
# COMPACT_ATOMS: atom_id res chain seq x y z
N MET A 1 41.90 -25.89 -9.56
CA MET A 1 41.70 -26.46 -8.22
C MET A 1 42.55 -25.68 -7.22
N SER A 2 41.95 -24.74 -6.50
CA SER A 2 42.52 -24.14 -5.29
C SER A 2 41.48 -24.36 -4.20
N LYS A 3 41.80 -25.19 -3.21
CA LYS A 3 40.91 -25.43 -2.06
C LYS A 3 40.99 -24.18 -1.19
N SER A 4 39.86 -23.50 -0.99
CA SER A 4 39.73 -22.48 0.04
C SER A 4 40.10 -23.11 1.39
N PRO A 5 41.02 -22.51 2.18
CA PRO A 5 41.40 -23.10 3.46
C PRO A 5 40.21 -23.00 4.41
N THR A 6 39.67 -24.15 4.81
CA THR A 6 38.53 -24.28 5.75
C THR A 6 38.96 -24.15 7.22
N SER A 7 40.19 -23.71 7.47
CA SER A 7 40.79 -23.58 8.80
C SER A 7 41.72 -22.38 8.88
N LEU A 8 41.70 -21.69 10.03
CA LEU A 8 42.60 -20.61 10.40
C LEU A 8 44.08 -21.00 10.24
N PRO A 9 44.95 -20.10 9.76
CA PRO A 9 46.39 -20.32 9.69
C PRO A 9 47.01 -20.69 11.05
N GLU A 10 48.03 -21.54 11.06
CA GLU A 10 48.68 -21.99 12.32
C GLU A 10 49.22 -20.83 13.17
N ASN A 11 49.65 -19.74 12.52
CA ASN A 11 50.18 -18.53 13.14
C ASN A 11 49.09 -17.50 13.55
N ALA A 12 47.80 -17.83 13.47
CA ALA A 12 46.74 -16.93 13.91
C ALA A 12 46.86 -16.64 15.44
N PRO A 13 46.64 -15.39 15.88
CA PRO A 13 46.93 -14.92 17.25
C PRO A 13 45.85 -15.34 18.28
N PHE A 14 45.32 -16.56 18.16
CA PHE A 14 44.28 -17.12 19.03
C PHE A 14 44.82 -18.34 19.80
N GLY A 15 44.35 -18.55 21.03
CA GLY A 15 44.68 -19.74 21.82
C GLY A 15 44.05 -21.02 21.23
N GLN A 16 44.54 -22.21 21.62
CA GLN A 16 44.14 -23.48 21.02
C GLN A 16 42.62 -23.72 21.03
N LYS A 17 41.96 -23.51 22.17
CA LYS A 17 40.49 -23.64 22.30
C LYS A 17 39.71 -22.62 21.46
N GLN A 18 40.26 -21.42 21.26
CA GLN A 18 39.64 -20.38 20.43
C GLN A 18 39.77 -20.72 18.94
N LYS A 19 40.91 -21.26 18.52
CA LYS A 19 41.11 -21.76 17.15
C LYS A 19 40.13 -22.88 16.80
N GLU A 20 39.91 -23.83 17.72
CA GLU A 20 38.95 -24.92 17.53
C GLU A 20 37.51 -24.42 17.36
N ALA A 21 37.07 -23.50 18.22
CA ALA A 21 35.73 -22.90 18.13
C ALA A 21 35.55 -22.07 16.85
N LEU A 22 36.53 -21.23 16.49
CA LEU A 22 36.49 -20.40 15.29
C LEU A 22 36.52 -21.26 14.01
N ASN A 23 37.33 -22.31 13.95
CA ASN A 23 37.36 -23.21 12.80
C ASN A 23 36.02 -23.95 12.63
N SER A 24 35.40 -24.38 13.73
CA SER A 24 34.06 -24.99 13.69
C SER A 24 33.02 -24.01 13.15
N LEU A 25 33.03 -22.76 13.64
CA LEU A 25 32.09 -21.73 13.19
C LEU A 25 32.31 -21.35 11.72
N ILE A 26 33.56 -21.04 11.32
CA ILE A 26 33.90 -20.64 9.95
C ILE A 26 33.49 -21.72 8.94
N SER A 27 33.58 -23.00 9.32
CA SER A 27 33.17 -24.12 8.46
C SER A 27 31.66 -24.19 8.20
N THR A 28 30.82 -23.54 9.02
CA THR A 28 29.36 -23.56 8.91
C THR A 28 28.76 -22.30 8.28
N LEU A 29 29.57 -21.27 7.99
CA LEU A 29 29.08 -19.98 7.47
C LEU A 29 29.04 -19.95 5.95
N ASP A 30 28.00 -19.32 5.40
CA ASP A 30 27.92 -18.98 3.98
C ASP A 30 28.62 -17.62 3.67
N ALA A 31 28.67 -17.24 2.40
CA ALA A 31 29.37 -16.04 1.95
C ALA A 31 28.76 -14.74 2.51
N SER A 32 27.43 -14.69 2.63
CA SER A 32 26.71 -13.52 3.17
C SER A 32 26.92 -13.39 4.67
N GLN A 33 26.85 -14.50 5.40
CA GLN A 33 27.12 -14.56 6.83
C GLN A 33 28.58 -14.25 7.14
N THR A 34 29.51 -14.70 6.31
CA THR A 34 30.95 -14.39 6.44
C THR A 34 31.21 -12.90 6.23
N ALA A 35 30.58 -12.29 5.21
CA ALA A 35 30.69 -10.85 4.94
C ALA A 35 30.10 -10.00 6.08
N TRP A 36 28.93 -10.39 6.59
CA TRP A 36 28.27 -9.72 7.71
C TRP A 36 29.10 -9.84 9.00
N LEU A 37 29.57 -11.04 9.34
CA LEU A 37 30.38 -11.28 10.54
C LEU A 37 31.72 -10.53 10.48
N SER A 38 32.33 -10.43 9.29
CA SER A 38 33.52 -9.61 9.06
C SER A 38 33.27 -8.13 9.34
N GLY A 39 32.12 -7.59 8.91
CA GLY A 39 31.73 -6.21 9.20
C GLY A 39 31.46 -5.98 10.70
N PHE A 40 30.76 -6.91 11.35
CA PHE A 40 30.46 -6.85 12.78
C PHE A 40 31.73 -6.88 13.65
N LEU A 41 32.66 -7.80 13.36
CA LEU A 41 33.94 -7.89 14.08
C LEU A 41 34.85 -6.67 13.82
N ALA A 42 34.82 -6.11 12.60
CA ALA A 42 35.54 -4.87 12.30
C ALA A 42 35.00 -3.68 13.11
N GLY A 43 33.68 -3.62 13.32
CA GLY A 43 33.04 -2.63 14.19
C GLY A 43 33.45 -2.76 15.66
N LEU A 44 33.49 -3.99 16.19
CA LEU A 44 33.94 -4.25 17.58
C LEU A 44 35.42 -3.92 17.81
N GLY A 45 36.26 -4.01 16.77
CA GLY A 45 37.67 -3.63 16.84
C GLY A 45 37.90 -2.12 17.00
N GLN A 46 36.96 -1.29 16.52
CA GLN A 46 37.02 0.17 16.63
C GLN A 46 36.66 0.67 18.05
N GLU A 47 35.89 -0.09 18.83
CA GLU A 47 35.54 0.29 20.22
C GLU A 47 36.65 -0.01 21.26
N LYS A 48 37.68 -0.80 20.93
CA LYS A 48 38.73 -1.22 21.88
C LYS A 48 40.12 -0.64 21.63
N GLY A 49 40.26 0.30 20.70
CA GLY A 49 41.52 0.99 20.40
C GLY A 49 41.68 2.32 21.13
N GLU A 50 41.91 2.32 22.45
CA GLU A 50 42.40 3.50 23.14
C GLU A 50 43.92 3.65 22.92
N GLY A 51 44.34 4.77 22.33
CA GLY A 51 45.69 5.33 22.51
C GLY A 51 46.55 5.48 21.25
N ALA A 52 46.30 6.53 20.46
CA ALA A 52 47.37 7.34 19.85
C ALA A 52 46.78 8.67 19.35
N SER A 53 47.19 9.76 19.99
CA SER A 53 46.83 11.14 19.66
C SER A 53 47.29 11.52 18.25
N GLY A 54 46.34 11.62 17.33
CA GLY A 54 46.46 12.37 16.08
C GLY A 54 45.18 13.19 15.94
N HIS A 55 45.28 14.52 15.91
CA HIS A 55 44.15 15.39 15.61
C HIS A 55 43.73 15.18 14.15
N SER A 56 42.86 14.20 13.89
CA SER A 56 42.00 14.21 12.72
C SER A 56 40.76 15.02 13.10
N SER A 57 40.57 16.14 12.41
CA SER A 57 39.30 16.89 12.47
C SER A 57 38.14 15.92 12.27
N GLU A 58 37.31 15.74 13.29
CA GLU A 58 36.00 15.12 13.13
C GLU A 58 35.24 15.97 12.11
N THR A 59 35.13 15.46 10.89
CA THR A 59 34.16 15.98 9.94
C THR A 59 32.81 15.47 10.42
N SER A 60 32.02 16.35 11.03
CA SER A 60 30.65 16.03 11.41
C SER A 60 29.89 15.59 10.15
N ALA A 61 29.49 14.32 10.09
CA ALA A 61 28.72 13.80 8.97
C ALA A 61 27.47 14.66 8.72
N VAL A 62 27.24 15.03 7.46
CA VAL A 62 26.15 15.92 7.06
C VAL A 62 24.81 15.24 7.39
N PRO A 63 23.93 15.86 8.19
CA PRO A 63 22.64 15.27 8.54
C PRO A 63 21.68 15.28 7.34
N MET A 64 20.91 14.19 7.19
CA MET A 64 19.81 14.09 6.24
C MET A 64 18.61 13.40 6.90
N THR A 65 17.45 14.00 6.81
CA THR A 65 16.20 13.44 7.30
C THR A 65 15.34 12.98 6.13
N ILE A 66 14.86 11.74 6.21
CA ILE A 66 13.94 11.15 5.24
C ILE A 66 12.59 11.01 5.93
N LEU A 67 11.66 11.88 5.57
CA LEU A 67 10.27 11.83 6.03
C LEU A 67 9.47 10.97 5.08
N TYR A 68 8.74 10.00 5.62
CA TYR A 68 7.79 9.22 4.82
C TYR A 68 6.37 9.25 5.37
N GLY A 69 5.40 9.21 4.46
CA GLY A 69 3.99 8.96 4.77
C GLY A 69 3.49 7.82 3.92
N SER A 70 3.01 6.75 4.56
CA SER A 70 2.57 5.53 3.88
C SER A 70 1.38 4.87 4.58
N GLU A 71 0.44 4.36 3.79
CA GLU A 71 -0.59 3.43 4.29
C GLU A 71 -0.20 1.97 4.03
N SER A 72 0.16 1.67 2.78
CA SER A 72 0.51 0.31 2.31
C SER A 72 2.01 0.05 2.28
N GLY A 73 2.81 0.76 3.07
CA GLY A 73 4.26 0.54 3.21
C GLY A 73 5.13 0.84 1.98
N ASN A 74 4.56 1.17 0.80
CA ASN A 74 5.35 1.46 -0.41
C ASN A 74 6.32 2.65 -0.21
N ALA A 75 5.85 3.72 0.44
CA ALA A 75 6.66 4.90 0.72
C ALA A 75 7.73 4.62 1.79
N GLU A 76 7.39 3.78 2.78
CA GLU A 76 8.34 3.30 3.81
C GLU A 76 9.49 2.52 3.16
N GLY A 77 9.18 1.55 2.27
CA GLY A 77 10.20 0.77 1.56
C GLY A 77 11.11 1.65 0.67
N CYS A 78 10.54 2.67 0.02
CA CYS A 78 11.33 3.68 -0.69
C CYS A 78 12.24 4.48 0.25
N ALA A 79 11.75 4.83 1.45
CA ALA A 79 12.56 5.55 2.44
C ALA A 79 13.74 4.72 2.94
N ASP A 80 13.55 3.41 3.15
CA ASP A 80 14.63 2.49 3.50
C ASP A 80 15.70 2.39 2.40
N GLU A 81 15.28 2.26 1.13
CA GLU A 81 16.21 2.25 -0.01
C GLU A 81 16.98 3.57 -0.11
N ALA A 82 16.28 4.71 0.03
CA ALA A 82 16.90 6.03 0.05
C ALA A 82 17.91 6.18 1.20
N ALA A 83 17.59 5.67 2.38
CA ALA A 83 18.45 5.73 3.54
C ALA A 83 19.75 4.94 3.32
N ASN A 84 19.67 3.75 2.73
CA ASN A 84 20.83 2.94 2.41
C ASN A 84 21.75 3.65 1.42
N LEU A 85 21.19 4.26 0.36
CA LEU A 85 21.99 4.98 -0.63
C LEU A 85 22.61 6.25 -0.05
N ALA A 86 21.86 7.02 0.76
CA ALA A 86 22.35 8.23 1.40
C ALA A 86 23.45 7.95 2.44
N LYS A 87 23.32 6.88 3.25
CA LYS A 87 24.37 6.44 4.18
C LYS A 87 25.67 6.11 3.43
N ASN A 88 25.56 5.37 2.31
CA ASN A 88 26.71 5.05 1.45
C ASN A 88 27.34 6.29 0.80
N ALA A 89 26.58 7.37 0.64
CA ALA A 89 27.04 8.66 0.14
C ALA A 89 27.62 9.59 1.23
N GLY A 90 27.70 9.13 2.49
CA GLY A 90 28.33 9.86 3.60
C GLY A 90 27.40 10.74 4.42
N PHE A 91 26.08 10.60 4.29
CA PHE A 91 25.11 11.29 5.15
C PHE A 91 24.89 10.55 6.47
N LYS A 92 24.66 11.31 7.54
CA LYS A 92 24.06 10.81 8.77
C LYS A 92 22.54 10.84 8.62
N VAL A 93 21.96 9.69 8.29
CA VAL A 93 20.55 9.58 7.91
C VAL A 93 19.64 9.27 9.11
N SER A 94 18.54 10.02 9.23
CA SER A 94 17.38 9.69 10.06
C SER A 94 16.19 9.37 9.16
N VAL A 95 15.57 8.20 9.33
CA VAL A 95 14.32 7.84 8.63
C VAL A 95 13.19 7.97 9.64
N CYS A 96 12.16 8.75 9.30
CA CYS A 96 11.08 9.07 10.22
C CYS A 96 9.72 8.92 9.54
N ASP A 97 8.82 8.16 10.18
CA ASP A 97 7.40 8.23 9.88
C ASP A 97 6.88 9.63 10.24
N MET A 98 6.09 10.23 9.35
CA MET A 98 5.41 11.49 9.62
C MET A 98 4.48 11.41 10.84
N ALA A 99 3.95 10.23 11.18
CA ALA A 99 3.12 10.00 12.35
C ALA A 99 3.88 10.25 13.67
N ASP A 100 5.14 9.82 13.72
CA ASP A 100 5.96 9.80 14.94
C ASP A 100 7.01 10.93 14.97
N TYR A 101 7.07 11.75 13.92
CA TYR A 101 8.07 12.80 13.80
C TYR A 101 7.85 13.95 14.79
N ASP A 102 8.87 14.24 15.61
CA ASP A 102 8.89 15.41 16.48
C ASP A 102 9.08 16.70 15.67
N ARG A 103 7.97 17.42 15.48
CA ARG A 103 7.87 18.68 14.72
C ARG A 103 8.79 19.77 15.26
N SER A 104 9.21 19.71 16.52
CA SER A 104 10.16 20.68 17.09
C SER A 104 11.54 20.62 16.44
N ASN A 105 11.82 19.57 15.66
CA ASN A 105 13.06 19.43 14.91
C ASN A 105 13.04 20.10 13.54
N LEU A 106 11.87 20.42 12.96
CA LEU A 106 11.77 21.06 11.63
C LEU A 106 12.68 22.28 11.44
N PRO A 107 12.79 23.24 12.39
CA PRO A 107 13.65 24.41 12.20
C PRO A 107 15.15 24.08 12.13
N LYS A 108 15.55 22.86 12.54
CA LYS A 108 16.94 22.38 12.59
C LYS A 108 17.30 21.54 11.35
N GLU A 109 16.33 21.22 10.50
CA GLU A 109 16.55 20.34 9.35
C GLU A 109 17.30 21.07 8.23
N GLU A 110 18.43 20.50 7.82
CA GLU A 110 19.28 21.06 6.75
C GLU A 110 19.05 20.36 5.40
N ASN A 111 18.80 19.04 5.41
CA ASN A 111 18.61 18.26 4.19
C ASN A 111 17.45 17.29 4.39
N VAL A 112 16.39 17.44 3.60
CA VAL A 112 15.15 16.69 3.76
C VAL A 112 14.76 15.99 2.46
N LEU A 113 14.59 14.68 2.51
CA LEU A 113 13.86 13.92 1.50
C LEU A 113 12.44 13.66 2.01
N VAL A 114 11.45 13.91 1.16
CA VAL A 114 10.05 13.58 1.44
C VAL A 114 9.60 12.50 0.48
N ILE A 115 9.12 11.37 1.01
CA ILE A 115 8.59 10.26 0.21
C ILE A 115 7.18 9.97 0.71
N VAL A 116 6.16 10.37 -0.05
CA VAL A 116 4.79 10.36 0.47
C VAL A 116 3.79 9.85 -0.55
N SER A 117 2.90 8.95 -0.13
CA SER A 117 1.75 8.52 -0.94
C SER A 117 0.57 9.47 -0.81
N THR A 118 -0.26 9.60 -1.84
CA THR A 118 -1.58 10.27 -1.75
C THR A 118 -2.68 9.23 -1.59
N TRP A 119 -3.67 9.49 -0.74
CA TRP A 119 -4.83 8.63 -0.48
C TRP A 119 -6.15 9.37 -0.71
N GLY A 120 -7.24 8.62 -0.90
CA GLY A 120 -8.58 9.18 -1.08
C GLY A 120 -8.69 10.20 -2.22
N GLU A 121 -9.20 11.39 -1.90
CA GLU A 121 -9.37 12.50 -2.86
C GLU A 121 -8.25 13.54 -2.74
N GLY A 122 -6.99 13.09 -2.72
CA GLY A 122 -5.83 13.98 -2.63
C GLY A 122 -5.27 14.16 -1.22
N ASP A 123 -5.82 13.42 -0.27
CA ASP A 123 -5.47 13.48 1.15
C ASP A 123 -4.11 12.82 1.44
N PRO A 124 -3.41 13.22 2.52
CA PRO A 124 -2.27 12.48 3.02
C PRO A 124 -2.68 11.09 3.53
N PRO A 125 -1.72 10.16 3.67
CA PRO A 125 -1.89 8.93 4.45
C PRO A 125 -2.39 9.27 5.85
N GLU A 126 -3.24 8.43 6.44
CA GLU A 126 -3.79 8.58 7.79
C GLU A 126 -2.68 8.90 8.82
N GLY A 127 -1.57 8.17 8.79
CA GLY A 127 -0.44 8.43 9.70
C GLY A 127 0.18 9.83 9.51
N ALA A 128 0.08 10.41 8.32
CA ALA A 128 0.68 11.70 7.98
C ALA A 128 -0.29 12.89 8.07
N VAL A 129 -1.59 12.68 8.27
CA VAL A 129 -2.61 13.76 8.32
C VAL A 129 -2.20 14.87 9.28
N ASP A 130 -1.88 14.50 10.52
CA ASP A 130 -1.57 15.42 11.60
C ASP A 130 -0.28 16.24 11.34
N PHE A 131 0.72 15.62 10.73
CA PHE A 131 1.95 16.31 10.32
C PHE A 131 1.69 17.24 9.13
N HIS A 132 0.92 16.78 8.15
CA HIS A 132 0.53 17.53 6.97
C HIS A 132 -0.27 18.78 7.35
N GLU A 133 -1.32 18.66 8.17
CA GLU A 133 -2.12 19.80 8.64
C GLU A 133 -1.26 20.87 9.31
N TYR A 134 -0.36 20.45 10.21
CA TYR A 134 0.59 21.36 10.84
C TYR A 134 1.52 22.03 9.82
N PHE A 135 2.09 21.25 8.90
CA PHE A 135 3.04 21.73 7.90
C PHE A 135 2.40 22.72 6.90
N MET A 136 1.12 22.51 6.59
CA MET A 136 0.34 23.40 5.73
C MET A 136 -0.13 24.66 6.46
N SER A 137 -0.23 24.63 7.79
CA SER A 137 -0.65 25.78 8.61
C SER A 137 0.39 26.91 8.66
N ASP A 138 -0.02 28.09 9.13
CA ASP A 138 0.87 29.23 9.39
C ASP A 138 1.81 29.01 10.59
N ALA A 139 1.61 27.95 11.38
CA ALA A 139 2.48 27.60 12.50
C ALA A 139 3.78 26.90 12.05
N ALA A 140 3.88 26.48 10.78
CA ALA A 140 5.07 25.84 10.23
C ALA A 140 6.28 26.83 10.19
N PRO A 141 7.50 26.37 10.53
CA PRO A 141 8.67 27.23 10.53
C PRO A 141 9.11 27.61 9.11
N ARG A 142 10.00 28.62 9.01
CA ARG A 142 10.67 28.98 7.76
C ARG A 142 11.95 28.16 7.59
N PHE A 143 12.24 27.75 6.35
CA PHE A 143 13.30 26.80 5.99
C PHE A 143 14.43 27.43 5.17
N LYS A 144 14.99 28.56 5.60
CA LYS A 144 15.93 29.36 4.78
C LYS A 144 17.24 28.67 4.40
N GLN A 145 17.63 27.62 5.11
CA GLN A 145 18.88 26.88 4.91
C GLN A 145 18.63 25.38 4.65
N THR A 146 17.40 25.02 4.32
CA THR A 146 17.01 23.63 4.12
C THR A 146 16.98 23.31 2.64
N ASN A 147 17.70 22.26 2.28
CA ASN A 147 17.66 21.62 0.98
C ASN A 147 16.58 20.53 0.99
N PHE A 148 15.76 20.45 -0.05
CA PHE A 148 14.74 19.40 -0.12
C PHE A 148 14.55 18.82 -1.52
N ALA A 149 14.01 17.60 -1.55
CA ALA A 149 13.44 16.99 -2.74
C ALA A 149 12.27 16.07 -2.34
N VAL A 150 11.29 15.90 -3.23
CA VAL A 150 10.08 15.13 -2.97
C VAL A 150 9.90 14.03 -4.00
N PHE A 151 9.59 12.82 -3.55
CA PHE A 151 9.07 11.75 -4.38
C PHE A 151 7.64 11.46 -3.97
N ALA A 152 6.70 11.65 -4.89
CA ALA A 152 5.28 11.48 -4.65
C ALA A 152 4.79 10.16 -5.25
N LEU A 153 4.12 9.35 -4.44
CA LEU A 153 3.44 8.14 -4.91
C LEU A 153 1.93 8.41 -5.04
N GLY A 154 1.32 7.96 -6.11
CA GLY A 154 -0.11 8.07 -6.33
C GLY A 154 -0.60 7.06 -7.34
N ASP A 155 -1.87 7.19 -7.72
CA ASP A 155 -2.49 6.37 -8.75
C ASP A 155 -3.16 7.29 -9.77
N THR A 156 -2.78 7.15 -11.05
CA THR A 156 -3.31 8.00 -12.12
C THR A 156 -4.80 7.74 -12.40
N SER A 157 -5.40 6.68 -11.85
CA SER A 157 -6.86 6.51 -11.91
C SER A 157 -7.62 7.53 -11.05
N TYR A 158 -6.95 8.24 -10.14
CA TYR A 158 -7.56 9.25 -9.26
C TYR A 158 -7.33 10.66 -9.81
N ALA A 159 -8.31 11.54 -9.59
CA ALA A 159 -8.26 12.92 -10.08
C ALA A 159 -7.10 13.71 -9.45
N GLU A 160 -6.90 13.54 -8.13
CA GLU A 160 -5.87 14.23 -7.34
C GLU A 160 -4.55 13.42 -7.29
N PHE A 161 -4.10 12.95 -8.46
CA PHE A 161 -2.86 12.17 -8.62
C PHE A 161 -1.65 12.84 -7.96
N CYS A 162 -1.01 12.18 -6.99
CA CYS A 162 0.17 12.66 -6.26
C CYS A 162 -0.03 14.00 -5.51
N GLU A 163 -1.27 14.39 -5.21
CA GLU A 163 -1.56 15.73 -4.65
C GLU A 163 -0.89 16.01 -3.29
N CYS A 164 -0.87 15.06 -2.35
CA CYS A 164 -0.14 15.22 -1.09
C CYS A 164 1.34 15.58 -1.31
N GLY A 165 2.04 14.86 -2.19
CA GLY A 165 3.44 15.17 -2.52
C GLY A 165 3.62 16.52 -3.24
N LYS A 166 2.66 16.91 -4.09
CA LYS A 166 2.63 18.23 -4.73
C LYS A 166 2.49 19.36 -3.71
N GLN A 167 1.65 19.15 -2.69
CA GLN A 167 1.45 20.12 -1.62
C GLN A 167 2.71 20.27 -0.77
N PHE A 168 3.37 19.17 -0.37
CA PHE A 168 4.66 19.25 0.34
C PHE A 168 5.70 20.01 -0.46
N ASP A 169 5.90 19.67 -1.74
CA ASP A 169 6.88 20.33 -2.59
C ASP A 169 6.63 21.84 -2.74
N ARG A 170 5.38 22.23 -2.95
CA ARG A 170 4.97 23.64 -3.03
C ARG A 170 5.23 24.34 -1.70
N ARG A 171 4.79 23.73 -0.60
CA ARG A 171 4.85 24.32 0.74
C ARG A 171 6.28 24.48 1.24
N PHE A 172 7.17 23.52 1.01
CA PHE A 172 8.60 23.67 1.31
C PHE A 172 9.20 24.91 0.61
N SER A 173 8.88 25.11 -0.67
CA SER A 173 9.33 26.29 -1.43
C SER A 173 8.74 27.59 -0.87
N GLU A 174 7.44 27.63 -0.57
CA GLU A 174 6.77 28.79 0.05
C GLU A 174 7.36 29.16 1.42
N LEU A 175 7.83 28.17 2.18
CA LEU A 175 8.46 28.36 3.49
C LEU A 175 9.95 28.71 3.39
N GLY A 176 10.52 28.75 2.18
CA GLY A 176 11.86 29.26 1.89
C GLY A 176 12.95 28.20 1.73
N ALA A 177 12.59 26.92 1.64
CA ALA A 177 13.53 25.84 1.36
C ALA A 177 14.01 25.86 -0.09
N THR A 178 15.19 25.30 -0.35
CA THR A 178 15.80 25.18 -1.67
C THR A 178 15.51 23.81 -2.27
N ARG A 179 14.81 23.77 -3.40
CA ARG A 179 14.57 22.52 -4.13
C ARG A 179 15.85 22.08 -4.86
N ILE A 180 16.41 20.94 -4.47
CA ILE A 180 17.64 20.39 -5.07
C ILE A 180 17.34 19.59 -6.35
N LEU A 181 16.23 18.87 -6.36
CA LEU A 181 15.75 18.10 -7.51
C LEU A 181 14.24 18.26 -7.65
N ASP A 182 13.77 18.36 -8.89
CA ASP A 182 12.34 18.41 -9.18
C ASP A 182 11.63 17.16 -8.66
N ARG A 183 10.42 17.38 -8.16
CA ARG A 183 9.55 16.31 -7.69
C ARG A 183 9.21 15.36 -8.84
N VAL A 184 9.13 14.07 -8.52
CA VAL A 184 8.54 13.06 -9.41
C VAL A 184 7.17 12.66 -8.88
N ASP A 185 6.18 12.70 -9.77
CA ASP A 185 4.82 12.20 -9.52
C ASP A 185 4.74 10.78 -10.11
N SER A 186 4.79 9.76 -9.24
CA SER A 186 4.87 8.36 -9.65
C SER A 186 3.56 7.63 -9.52
N ASP A 187 3.23 6.81 -10.51
CA ASP A 187 2.11 5.87 -10.48
C ASP A 187 2.47 4.60 -9.68
N VAL A 188 1.54 3.63 -9.57
CA VAL A 188 1.66 2.38 -8.79
C VAL A 188 2.84 1.46 -9.16
N ASP A 189 3.40 1.62 -10.35
CA ASP A 189 4.63 0.99 -10.84
C ASP A 189 5.86 1.88 -10.56
N TYR A 190 5.94 2.35 -9.32
CA TYR A 190 6.87 3.38 -8.88
C TYR A 190 8.33 2.94 -8.81
N GLU A 191 8.62 1.64 -8.82
CA GLU A 191 9.96 1.12 -8.50
C GLU A 191 11.03 1.65 -9.47
N GLU A 192 10.76 1.63 -10.78
CA GLU A 192 11.71 2.16 -11.78
C GLU A 192 11.82 3.69 -11.78
N PRO A 193 10.71 4.47 -11.76
CA PRO A 193 10.77 5.91 -11.54
C PRO A 193 11.54 6.31 -10.28
N PHE A 194 11.33 5.59 -9.18
CA PHE A 194 11.97 5.84 -7.89
C PHE A 194 13.48 5.63 -7.97
N SER A 195 13.96 4.48 -8.45
CA SER A 195 15.40 4.22 -8.54
C SER A 195 16.11 5.24 -9.45
N LYS A 196 15.47 5.67 -10.56
CA LYS A 196 15.99 6.73 -11.43
C LYS A 196 16.07 8.07 -10.72
N TRP A 197 15.01 8.47 -10.03
CA TRP A 197 14.95 9.72 -9.29
C TRP A 197 15.97 9.74 -8.14
N LEU A 198 16.03 8.68 -7.35
CA LEU A 198 16.91 8.55 -6.21
C LEU A 198 18.39 8.58 -6.63
N GLY A 199 18.73 7.91 -7.74
CA GLY A 199 20.06 7.95 -8.36
C GLY A 199 20.50 9.34 -8.83
N LEU A 200 19.56 10.28 -9.00
CA LEU A 200 19.85 11.69 -9.29
C LEU A 200 19.79 12.57 -8.03
N ALA A 201 18.91 12.25 -7.08
CA ALA A 201 18.69 13.04 -5.88
C ALA A 201 19.93 13.03 -4.97
N ILE A 202 20.42 11.84 -4.60
CA ILE A 202 21.53 11.71 -3.64
C ILE A 202 22.81 12.42 -4.13
N PRO A 203 23.26 12.26 -5.39
CA PRO A 203 24.42 13.01 -5.90
C PRO A 203 24.23 14.53 -5.82
N LYS A 204 23.04 15.05 -6.11
CA LYS A 204 22.80 16.50 -6.02
C LYS A 204 22.82 17.01 -4.58
N PHE A 205 22.35 16.22 -3.61
CA PHE A 205 22.51 16.56 -2.19
C PHE A 205 23.99 16.53 -1.78
N VAL A 206 24.77 15.57 -2.28
CA VAL A 206 26.23 15.54 -2.08
C VAL A 206 26.87 16.82 -2.62
N ASP A 207 26.54 17.22 -3.84
CA ASP A 207 27.07 18.43 -4.47
C ASP A 207 26.69 19.71 -3.70
N ALA A 208 25.47 19.77 -3.17
CA ALA A 208 24.97 20.93 -2.42
C ALA A 208 25.58 21.05 -1.00
N THR A 209 26.01 19.94 -0.40
CA THR A 209 26.39 19.90 1.02
C THR A 209 27.87 19.57 1.26
N GLY A 210 28.56 19.03 0.27
CA GLY A 210 29.92 18.51 0.41
C GLY A 210 30.01 17.17 1.16
N ALA A 211 28.88 16.47 1.39
CA ALA A 211 28.87 15.14 2.00
C ALA A 211 29.80 14.17 1.23
N GLY A 212 30.62 13.39 1.95
CA GLY A 212 31.55 12.43 1.32
C GLY A 212 32.80 13.03 0.65
N GLN A 213 33.05 14.35 0.69
CA GLN A 213 34.26 14.95 0.11
C GLN A 213 35.53 14.86 0.99
N ALA A 214 35.48 14.15 2.13
CA ALA A 214 36.66 13.79 2.91
C ALA A 214 37.10 12.34 2.60
N GLY A 215 38.06 12.18 1.67
CA GLY A 215 38.81 10.94 1.45
C GLY A 215 38.26 10.02 0.35
N LYS A 216 38.96 9.98 -0.80
CA LYS A 216 38.65 9.24 -2.03
C LYS A 216 38.13 7.79 -1.85
N ALA A 217 36.96 7.55 -2.46
CA ALA A 217 36.44 6.40 -3.24
C ALA A 217 36.92 4.96 -2.92
N PRO A 218 35.99 4.00 -3.07
CA PRO A 218 36.14 3.06 -4.17
C PRO A 218 34.94 3.06 -5.12
N SER A 219 35.28 2.71 -6.36
CA SER A 219 34.43 2.54 -7.52
C SER A 219 33.31 1.52 -7.30
N VAL A 220 32.11 1.88 -7.70
CA VAL A 220 30.97 0.98 -7.85
C VAL A 220 31.24 0.06 -9.04
N ALA A 221 31.75 -1.14 -8.78
CA ALA A 221 31.65 -2.24 -9.72
C ALA A 221 30.25 -2.84 -9.56
N VAL A 222 29.41 -2.66 -10.58
CA VAL A 222 28.16 -3.40 -10.73
C VAL A 222 28.54 -4.86 -10.97
N MET A 223 28.46 -5.70 -9.94
CA MET A 223 28.52 -7.14 -10.08
C MET A 223 27.11 -7.69 -10.10
N ASP A 224 26.72 -8.14 -11.29
CA ASP A 224 25.58 -8.99 -11.58
C ASP A 224 25.67 -10.27 -10.74
N ASN A 225 24.70 -10.48 -9.85
CA ASN A 225 24.71 -11.59 -8.91
C ASN A 225 23.68 -12.64 -9.33
N SER A 226 24.03 -13.39 -10.37
CA SER A 226 23.40 -14.69 -10.63
C SER A 226 24.25 -15.78 -9.96
N SER A 227 23.86 -16.19 -8.75
CA SER A 227 24.24 -17.52 -8.26
C SER A 227 23.21 -18.12 -7.29
N ILE A 228 22.53 -19.10 -7.88
CA ILE A 228 21.72 -20.21 -7.37
C ILE A 228 22.00 -20.57 -5.90
N ALA A 229 21.05 -20.23 -5.03
CA ALA A 229 20.82 -20.91 -3.76
C ALA A 229 19.51 -21.72 -3.89
N LYS A 230 19.49 -22.95 -3.37
CA LYS A 230 18.42 -23.94 -3.56
C LYS A 230 17.05 -23.47 -3.04
N ASP A 231 16.28 -22.93 -3.97
CA ASP A 231 14.83 -22.97 -4.24
C ASP A 231 13.86 -23.33 -3.10
N VAL A 232 13.47 -22.31 -2.32
CA VAL A 232 12.05 -22.03 -2.14
C VAL A 232 11.80 -20.70 -2.87
N PRO A 233 10.91 -20.63 -3.87
CA PRO A 233 10.64 -19.37 -4.55
C PRO A 233 10.09 -18.36 -3.54
N VAL A 234 10.79 -17.22 -3.37
CA VAL A 234 10.23 -16.10 -2.60
C VAL A 234 9.17 -15.44 -3.49
N PHE A 235 7.91 -15.73 -3.21
CA PHE A 235 6.80 -15.07 -3.90
C PHE A 235 6.55 -13.69 -3.29
N GLY A 236 6.17 -12.73 -4.14
CA GLY A 236 5.92 -11.34 -3.78
C GLY A 236 5.41 -10.56 -4.98
N LYS A 237 5.25 -9.24 -4.86
CA LYS A 237 4.68 -8.40 -5.95
C LYS A 237 5.38 -8.61 -7.31
N LYS A 238 6.71 -8.75 -7.33
CA LYS A 238 7.52 -8.95 -8.57
C LYS A 238 7.52 -10.38 -9.10
N ASN A 239 7.18 -11.35 -8.25
CA ASN A 239 7.11 -12.77 -8.57
C ASN A 239 5.88 -13.36 -7.87
N PRO A 240 4.65 -13.07 -8.35
CA PRO A 240 3.44 -13.50 -7.68
C PRO A 240 3.22 -15.01 -7.79
N PHE A 241 2.64 -15.58 -6.73
CA PHE A 241 2.29 -16.99 -6.68
C PHE A 241 1.06 -17.28 -7.54
N GLN A 242 1.08 -18.38 -8.29
CA GLN A 242 -0.08 -18.84 -9.06
C GLN A 242 -0.95 -19.73 -8.17
N ALA A 243 -1.85 -19.10 -7.41
CA ALA A 243 -2.67 -19.77 -6.41
C ALA A 243 -3.90 -20.44 -7.04
N PRO A 244 -4.07 -21.77 -6.90
CA PRO A 244 -5.30 -22.45 -7.30
C PRO A 244 -6.51 -21.98 -6.47
N LEU A 245 -7.62 -21.67 -7.14
CA LEU A 245 -8.91 -21.44 -6.48
C LEU A 245 -9.49 -22.79 -6.03
N LYS A 246 -9.69 -22.95 -4.73
CA LYS A 246 -10.30 -24.14 -4.12
C LYS A 246 -11.81 -24.02 -4.07
N THR A 247 -12.30 -22.89 -3.58
CA THR A 247 -13.73 -22.69 -3.29
C THR A 247 -14.21 -21.37 -3.87
N PHE A 248 -15.41 -21.41 -4.44
CA PHE A 248 -16.14 -20.25 -4.94
C PHE A 248 -17.56 -20.31 -4.40
N ILE A 249 -17.99 -19.30 -3.65
CA ILE A 249 -19.35 -19.23 -3.10
C ILE A 249 -19.89 -17.82 -3.31
N ASN A 250 -21.02 -17.68 -4.01
CA ASN A 250 -21.78 -16.43 -3.98
C ASN A 250 -22.48 -16.31 -2.62
N LEU A 251 -22.15 -15.27 -1.86
CA LEU A 251 -22.68 -15.01 -0.52
C LEU A 251 -24.05 -14.35 -0.54
N ASN A 252 -24.47 -13.80 -1.69
CA ASN A 252 -25.77 -13.19 -1.83
C ASN A 252 -26.87 -14.23 -2.08
N GLY A 253 -28.03 -13.99 -1.47
CA GLY A 253 -29.24 -14.75 -1.69
C GLY A 253 -29.84 -14.50 -3.07
N ARG A 254 -30.70 -15.43 -3.50
CA ARG A 254 -31.39 -15.36 -4.79
C ARG A 254 -32.18 -14.05 -4.91
N GLY A 255 -31.92 -13.32 -5.99
CA GLY A 255 -32.61 -12.05 -6.28
C GLY A 255 -31.94 -10.80 -5.73
N SER A 256 -30.76 -10.91 -5.11
CA SER A 256 -29.95 -9.74 -4.79
C SER A 256 -29.61 -8.94 -6.06
N ALA A 257 -29.53 -7.62 -5.90
CA ALA A 257 -28.96 -6.72 -6.91
C ALA A 257 -27.42 -6.64 -6.83
N LYS A 258 -26.81 -7.35 -5.88
CA LYS A 258 -25.37 -7.43 -5.67
C LYS A 258 -24.86 -8.84 -5.99
N GLU A 259 -23.58 -8.89 -6.29
CA GLU A 259 -22.82 -10.12 -6.41
C GLU A 259 -21.57 -9.97 -5.55
N THR A 260 -21.45 -10.75 -4.49
CA THR A 260 -20.34 -10.73 -3.53
C THR A 260 -19.96 -12.16 -3.26
N CYS A 261 -18.74 -12.54 -3.64
CA CYS A 261 -18.28 -13.92 -3.49
C CYS A 261 -17.27 -14.06 -2.37
N HIS A 262 -17.30 -15.24 -1.75
CA HIS A 262 -16.23 -15.82 -0.96
C HIS A 262 -15.37 -16.69 -1.86
N LEU A 263 -14.06 -16.50 -1.79
CA LEU A 263 -13.06 -17.18 -2.59
C LEU A 263 -11.98 -17.73 -1.68
N GLU A 264 -11.63 -19.00 -1.81
CA GLU A 264 -10.54 -19.63 -1.05
C GLU A 264 -9.42 -20.03 -2.02
N PHE A 265 -8.23 -19.47 -1.84
CA PHE A 265 -7.06 -19.77 -2.66
C PHE A 265 -6.07 -20.63 -1.89
N SER A 266 -5.54 -21.68 -2.52
CA SER A 266 -4.46 -22.48 -1.94
C SER A 266 -3.15 -21.70 -1.94
N LEU A 267 -2.45 -21.71 -0.81
CA LEU A 267 -1.08 -21.25 -0.63
C LEU A 267 -0.08 -22.40 -0.47
N GLU A 268 -0.53 -23.65 -0.60
CA GLU A 268 0.31 -24.84 -0.44
C GLU A 268 1.56 -24.77 -1.33
N GLY A 269 2.73 -25.01 -0.72
CA GLY A 269 4.02 -24.96 -1.41
C GLY A 269 4.53 -23.56 -1.78
N SER A 270 3.79 -22.49 -1.47
CA SER A 270 4.23 -21.13 -1.74
C SER A 270 5.21 -20.60 -0.69
N GLY A 271 5.07 -21.01 0.58
CA GLY A 271 5.77 -20.38 1.69
C GLY A 271 5.31 -18.95 1.99
N LEU A 272 4.22 -18.48 1.36
CA LEU A 272 3.58 -17.22 1.71
C LEU A 272 2.95 -17.32 3.10
N SER A 273 3.14 -16.28 3.90
CA SER A 273 2.52 -16.11 5.21
C SER A 273 1.77 -14.78 5.27
N TYR A 274 0.80 -14.70 6.19
CA TYR A 274 0.07 -13.50 6.51
C TYR A 274 -0.53 -13.60 7.92
N GLU A 275 -0.92 -12.45 8.49
CA GLU A 275 -1.64 -12.31 9.74
C GLU A 275 -3.03 -11.70 9.49
N PRO A 276 -4.03 -11.95 10.36
CA PRO A 276 -5.32 -11.28 10.27
C PRO A 276 -5.16 -9.75 10.24
N GLY A 277 -5.70 -9.12 9.20
CA GLY A 277 -5.58 -7.68 8.94
C GLY A 277 -4.66 -7.34 7.76
N ASP A 278 -3.86 -8.30 7.30
CA ASP A 278 -3.10 -8.21 6.07
C ASP A 278 -4.00 -8.18 4.82
N VAL A 279 -3.36 -7.83 3.70
CA VAL A 279 -4.01 -7.75 2.38
C VAL A 279 -3.35 -8.69 1.38
N VAL A 280 -4.13 -9.14 0.40
CA VAL A 280 -3.63 -9.87 -0.77
C VAL A 280 -3.68 -8.96 -1.99
N GLY A 281 -2.58 -8.87 -2.72
CA GLY A 281 -2.55 -8.27 -4.05
C GLY A 281 -2.84 -9.31 -5.12
N VAL A 282 -3.92 -9.11 -5.88
CA VAL A 282 -4.35 -9.99 -6.98
C VAL A 282 -4.07 -9.31 -8.32
N PHE A 283 -3.34 -9.98 -9.21
CA PHE A 283 -3.17 -9.51 -10.59
C PHE A 283 -4.35 -9.98 -11.45
N PRO A 284 -5.19 -9.06 -11.95
CA PRO A 284 -6.37 -9.46 -12.70
C PRO A 284 -6.06 -9.70 -14.18
N ARG A 285 -7.07 -10.22 -14.89
CA ARG A 285 -7.10 -10.27 -16.35
C ARG A 285 -8.24 -9.38 -16.87
N ASN A 286 -7.98 -8.60 -17.91
CA ASN A 286 -9.03 -7.82 -18.59
C ASN A 286 -10.15 -8.73 -19.11
N CYS A 287 -11.36 -8.19 -19.18
CA CYS A 287 -12.48 -8.90 -19.79
C CYS A 287 -12.19 -9.12 -21.29
N PRO A 288 -12.39 -10.33 -21.84
CA PRO A 288 -12.21 -10.57 -23.28
C PRO A 288 -12.99 -9.60 -24.17
N GLU A 289 -14.22 -9.24 -23.78
CA GLU A 289 -15.04 -8.25 -24.48
C GLU A 289 -14.39 -6.85 -24.50
N VAL A 290 -13.72 -6.46 -23.42
CA VAL A 290 -12.99 -5.19 -23.33
C VAL A 290 -11.75 -5.21 -24.23
N VAL A 291 -11.04 -6.34 -24.26
CA VAL A 291 -9.87 -6.53 -25.16
C VAL A 291 -10.31 -6.49 -26.62
N GLU A 292 -11.38 -7.20 -26.98
CA GLU A 292 -11.92 -7.21 -28.34
C GLU A 292 -12.38 -5.81 -28.77
N ASP A 293 -13.11 -5.11 -27.92
CA ASP A 293 -13.55 -3.74 -28.19
C ASP A 293 -12.34 -2.80 -28.35
N PHE A 294 -11.31 -2.95 -27.52
CA PHE A 294 -10.10 -2.14 -27.61
C PHE A 294 -9.34 -2.38 -28.92
N LEU A 295 -9.17 -3.64 -29.32
CA LEU A 295 -8.55 -4.01 -30.60
C LEU A 295 -9.36 -3.45 -31.78
N LYS A 296 -10.69 -3.47 -31.69
CA LYS A 296 -11.57 -2.93 -32.73
C LYS A 296 -11.44 -1.41 -32.89
N VAL A 297 -11.44 -0.65 -31.80
CA VAL A 297 -11.36 0.83 -31.87
C VAL A 297 -9.96 1.32 -32.27
N THR A 298 -8.92 0.56 -31.94
CA THR A 298 -7.53 0.88 -32.32
C THR A 298 -7.15 0.35 -33.71
N GLY A 299 -7.88 -0.66 -34.21
CA GLY A 299 -7.58 -1.35 -35.46
C GLY A 299 -6.34 -2.23 -35.40
N LEU A 300 -5.85 -2.58 -34.20
CA LEU A 300 -4.73 -3.51 -34.02
C LEU A 300 -5.15 -4.97 -34.24
N ARG A 301 -4.17 -5.83 -34.50
CA ARG A 301 -4.40 -7.25 -34.75
C ARG A 301 -4.11 -8.08 -33.49
N ALA A 302 -5.09 -8.90 -33.09
CA ALA A 302 -4.99 -9.76 -31.92
C ALA A 302 -3.77 -10.72 -31.95
N ASP A 303 -3.39 -11.18 -33.13
CA ASP A 303 -2.33 -12.16 -33.39
C ASP A 303 -0.95 -11.55 -33.65
N GLU A 304 -0.83 -10.22 -33.56
CA GLU A 304 0.45 -9.52 -33.71
C GLU A 304 1.40 -9.91 -32.58
N GLN A 305 2.66 -10.18 -32.93
CA GLN A 305 3.69 -10.54 -31.95
C GLN A 305 4.25 -9.30 -31.28
N VAL A 306 4.30 -9.30 -29.96
CA VAL A 306 4.94 -8.25 -29.17
C VAL A 306 6.30 -8.76 -28.71
N GLU A 307 7.38 -8.29 -29.35
CA GLU A 307 8.74 -8.81 -29.17
C GLU A 307 9.21 -8.79 -27.71
N ASP A 308 8.98 -7.69 -26.99
CA ASP A 308 9.35 -7.53 -25.58
C ASP A 308 8.61 -8.48 -24.63
N ALA A 309 7.46 -9.00 -25.06
CA ALA A 309 6.63 -9.90 -24.26
C ALA A 309 6.75 -11.37 -24.67
N GLN A 310 7.27 -11.65 -25.87
CA GLN A 310 7.21 -12.97 -26.53
C GLN A 310 5.80 -13.58 -26.53
N GLN A 311 4.79 -12.72 -26.68
CA GLN A 311 3.37 -13.08 -26.62
C GLN A 311 2.60 -12.36 -27.73
N VAL A 312 1.46 -12.92 -28.11
CA VAL A 312 0.50 -12.23 -29.00
C VAL A 312 -0.14 -11.06 -28.28
N LEU A 313 -0.46 -10.00 -29.02
CA LEU A 313 -1.02 -8.76 -28.49
C LEU A 313 -2.27 -9.00 -27.65
N ASN A 314 -3.12 -9.95 -28.04
CA ASN A 314 -4.32 -10.30 -27.26
C ASN A 314 -3.98 -10.71 -25.80
N GLU A 315 -2.94 -11.50 -25.59
CA GLU A 315 -2.54 -11.93 -24.25
C GLU A 315 -1.87 -10.78 -23.47
N VAL A 316 -1.09 -9.96 -24.17
CA VAL A 316 -0.46 -8.75 -23.59
C VAL A 316 -1.51 -7.76 -23.11
N LEU A 317 -2.55 -7.51 -23.90
CA LEU A 317 -3.68 -6.66 -23.52
C LEU A 317 -4.54 -7.31 -22.43
N ALA A 318 -4.67 -8.64 -22.43
CA ALA A 318 -5.44 -9.35 -21.41
C ALA A 318 -4.77 -9.29 -20.01
N THR A 319 -3.44 -9.23 -19.93
CA THR A 319 -2.71 -9.48 -18.67
C THR A 319 -1.78 -8.37 -18.22
N ARG A 320 -1.21 -7.57 -19.14
CA ARG A 320 -0.09 -6.68 -18.82
C ARG A 320 -0.45 -5.19 -18.79
N HIS A 321 -1.55 -4.79 -19.42
CA HIS A 321 -1.91 -3.36 -19.54
C HIS A 321 -3.33 -3.10 -19.08
N ASP A 322 -3.53 -1.97 -18.40
CA ASP A 322 -4.87 -1.48 -18.09
C ASP A 322 -5.50 -0.85 -19.34
N LEU A 323 -6.72 -1.30 -19.68
CA LEU A 323 -7.50 -0.83 -20.83
C LEU A 323 -8.66 0.07 -20.42
N THR A 324 -8.87 0.24 -19.11
CA THR A 324 -10.08 0.84 -18.55
C THR A 324 -9.83 2.24 -18.00
N SER A 325 -8.71 2.49 -17.30
CA SER A 325 -8.51 3.78 -16.65
C SER A 325 -8.19 4.89 -17.63
N LEU A 326 -9.04 5.91 -17.68
CA LEU A 326 -8.87 7.12 -18.49
C LEU A 326 -8.74 8.35 -17.58
N ASN A 327 -7.70 9.14 -17.80
CA ASN A 327 -7.43 10.35 -17.03
C ASN A 327 -6.85 11.46 -17.91
N ALA A 328 -6.76 12.66 -17.35
CA ALA A 328 -6.26 13.84 -18.08
C ALA A 328 -4.78 13.72 -18.48
N LEU A 329 -3.96 12.96 -17.74
CA LEU A 329 -2.55 12.75 -18.08
C LEU A 329 -2.43 11.90 -19.35
N LEU A 330 -3.24 10.84 -19.46
CA LEU A 330 -3.32 10.00 -20.65
C LEU A 330 -3.78 10.79 -21.87
N LEU A 331 -4.81 11.63 -21.74
CA LEU A 331 -5.26 12.51 -22.83
C LEU A 331 -4.13 13.43 -23.32
N LYS A 332 -3.38 14.05 -22.40
CA LYS A 332 -2.24 14.92 -22.73
C LYS A 332 -1.10 14.16 -23.40
N LYS A 333 -0.84 12.92 -22.99
CA LYS A 333 0.16 12.03 -23.59
C LYS A 333 -0.25 11.57 -24.99
N TYR A 334 -1.55 11.33 -25.19
CA TYR A 334 -2.14 10.90 -26.46
C TYR A 334 -2.18 12.03 -27.50
N ALA A 335 -2.57 13.25 -27.12
CA ALA A 335 -2.74 14.41 -28.01
C ALA A 335 -1.61 14.62 -29.04
N PRO A 336 -0.31 14.70 -28.66
CA PRO A 336 0.76 14.93 -29.63
C PRO A 336 0.95 13.78 -30.64
N ILE A 337 0.54 12.56 -30.27
CA ILE A 337 0.62 11.37 -31.14
C ILE A 337 -0.61 11.31 -32.04
N ALA A 338 -1.79 11.62 -31.49
CA ALA A 338 -3.07 11.59 -32.18
C ALA A 338 -3.20 12.67 -33.26
N LYS A 339 -2.62 13.85 -33.02
CA LYS A 339 -2.76 15.05 -33.89
C LYS A 339 -4.22 15.39 -34.20
N ASN A 340 -5.11 15.15 -33.24
CA ASN A 340 -6.54 15.41 -33.37
C ASN A 340 -6.84 16.84 -32.90
N LYS A 341 -7.26 17.70 -33.85
CA LYS A 341 -7.53 19.12 -33.56
C LYS A 341 -8.66 19.34 -32.53
N GLN A 342 -9.63 18.43 -32.47
CA GLN A 342 -10.71 18.53 -31.49
C GLN A 342 -10.18 18.23 -30.09
N LEU A 343 -9.31 17.23 -29.94
CA LEU A 343 -8.64 16.94 -28.67
C LEU A 343 -7.74 18.10 -28.23
N ASP A 344 -6.97 18.68 -29.16
CA ASP A 344 -6.11 19.83 -28.86
C ASP A 344 -6.91 21.04 -28.36
N ALA A 345 -8.09 21.28 -28.94
CA ALA A 345 -9.02 22.32 -28.49
C ALA A 345 -9.68 21.96 -27.15
N PHE A 346 -9.96 20.67 -26.92
CA PHE A 346 -10.58 20.18 -25.68
C PHE A 346 -9.62 20.23 -24.48
N LEU A 347 -8.31 20.13 -24.72
CA LEU A 347 -7.27 20.18 -23.69
C LEU A 347 -6.76 21.59 -23.38
N GLN A 348 -7.41 22.65 -23.88
CA GLN A 348 -7.05 24.01 -23.54
C GLN A 348 -7.26 24.30 -22.05
N PRO A 349 -6.46 25.18 -21.42
CA PRO A 349 -6.53 25.43 -19.97
C PRO A 349 -7.89 25.90 -19.46
N ASP A 350 -8.67 26.61 -20.28
CA ASP A 350 -10.02 27.08 -19.98
C ASP A 350 -11.09 25.97 -19.97
N LYS A 351 -10.73 24.76 -20.43
CA LYS A 351 -11.61 23.59 -20.54
C LYS A 351 -11.41 22.53 -19.46
N LYS A 352 -10.66 22.86 -18.40
CA LYS A 352 -10.29 21.89 -17.35
C LYS A 352 -11.50 21.20 -16.69
N GLU A 353 -12.57 21.93 -16.40
CA GLU A 353 -13.78 21.35 -15.80
C GLU A 353 -14.55 20.47 -16.80
N ASP A 354 -14.69 20.92 -18.06
CA ASP A 354 -15.30 20.13 -19.14
C ASP A 354 -14.57 18.79 -19.32
N VAL A 355 -13.23 18.79 -19.26
CA VAL A 355 -12.41 17.56 -19.30
C VAL A 355 -12.69 16.68 -18.09
N LYS A 356 -12.75 17.24 -16.88
CA LYS A 356 -13.01 16.48 -15.65
C LYS A 356 -14.39 15.81 -15.69
N GLU A 357 -15.41 16.53 -16.15
CA GLU A 357 -16.76 15.99 -16.30
C GLU A 357 -16.81 14.89 -17.38
N TRP A 358 -16.16 15.12 -18.53
CA TRP A 358 -16.16 14.16 -19.63
C TRP A 358 -15.48 12.82 -19.26
N LEU A 359 -14.42 12.86 -18.44
CA LEU A 359 -13.71 11.66 -17.99
C LEU A 359 -14.59 10.73 -17.13
N TRP A 360 -15.61 11.27 -16.45
CA TRP A 360 -16.41 10.49 -15.52
C TRP A 360 -17.14 9.32 -16.21
N GLY A 361 -16.84 8.09 -15.79
CA GLY A 361 -17.45 6.86 -16.31
C GLY A 361 -16.99 6.45 -17.72
N ARG A 362 -15.98 7.12 -18.29
CA ARG A 362 -15.36 6.76 -19.58
C ARG A 362 -14.11 5.90 -19.40
N GLU A 363 -13.82 5.09 -20.40
CA GLU A 363 -12.63 4.24 -20.47
C GLU A 363 -11.77 4.60 -21.68
N ILE A 364 -10.53 4.09 -21.74
CA ILE A 364 -9.54 4.42 -22.78
C ILE A 364 -10.10 4.25 -24.20
N ARG A 365 -10.96 3.24 -24.43
CA ARG A 365 -11.62 3.05 -25.72
C ARG A 365 -12.43 4.27 -26.18
N ASP A 366 -13.04 5.00 -25.26
CA ASP A 366 -13.90 6.14 -25.57
C ASP A 366 -13.07 7.34 -26.06
N MET A 367 -11.83 7.48 -25.55
CA MET A 367 -10.85 8.41 -26.09
C MET A 367 -10.53 8.12 -27.55
N PHE A 368 -10.30 6.85 -27.93
CA PHE A 368 -10.02 6.49 -29.32
C PHE A 368 -11.22 6.69 -30.25
N LEU A 369 -12.44 6.47 -29.74
CA LEU A 369 -13.68 6.68 -30.50
C LEU A 369 -13.98 8.15 -30.74
N GLU A 370 -13.85 8.99 -29.71
CA GLU A 370 -14.20 10.40 -29.78
C GLU A 370 -13.09 11.25 -30.40
N PHE A 371 -11.83 10.87 -30.15
CA PHE A 371 -10.65 11.56 -30.66
C PHE A 371 -9.78 10.61 -31.49
N PRO A 372 -10.26 10.12 -32.65
CA PRO A 372 -9.47 9.21 -33.48
C PRO A 372 -8.18 9.89 -33.96
N PRO A 373 -7.05 9.15 -34.06
CA PRO A 373 -5.78 9.73 -34.46
C PRO A 373 -5.79 10.02 -35.97
N GLU A 374 -5.08 11.08 -36.41
CA GLU A 374 -4.95 11.47 -37.82
C GLU A 374 -4.36 10.33 -38.68
N LYS A 375 -3.47 9.54 -38.07
CA LYS A 375 -2.88 8.33 -38.67
C LYS A 375 -3.07 7.15 -37.73
N LYS A 376 -3.22 5.97 -38.31
CA LYS A 376 -3.25 4.71 -37.54
C LYS A 376 -1.96 4.60 -36.72
N LEU A 377 -2.11 4.39 -35.41
CA LEU A 377 -1.00 4.15 -34.50
C LEU A 377 -0.58 2.67 -34.56
N ASP A 378 0.72 2.42 -34.42
CA ASP A 378 1.24 1.06 -34.30
C ASP A 378 1.11 0.51 -32.87
N THR A 379 1.39 -0.78 -32.72
CA THR A 379 1.29 -1.48 -31.43
C THR A 379 2.20 -0.88 -30.36
N ALA A 380 3.44 -0.49 -30.72
CA ALA A 380 4.38 0.08 -29.77
C ALA A 380 3.92 1.45 -29.26
N GLN A 381 3.38 2.29 -30.15
CA GLN A 381 2.80 3.59 -29.79
C GLN A 381 1.60 3.43 -28.86
N ILE A 382 0.71 2.47 -29.14
CA ILE A 382 -0.48 2.24 -28.30
C ILE A 382 -0.08 1.65 -26.94
N LEU A 383 0.74 0.60 -26.89
CA LEU A 383 1.19 0.03 -25.62
C LEU A 383 1.98 1.06 -24.80
N GLY A 384 2.77 1.91 -25.46
CA GLY A 384 3.49 3.01 -24.82
C GLY A 384 2.58 4.07 -24.20
N LEU A 385 1.29 4.14 -24.56
CA LEU A 385 0.30 5.01 -23.90
C LEU A 385 -0.26 4.39 -22.62
N LEU A 386 -0.49 3.08 -22.64
CA LEU A 386 -1.13 2.34 -21.55
C LEU A 386 -0.19 2.19 -20.35
N ARG A 387 -0.75 2.22 -19.14
CA ARG A 387 -0.02 1.83 -17.93
C ARG A 387 0.02 0.30 -17.80
N LYS A 388 1.00 -0.20 -17.04
CA LYS A 388 1.03 -1.61 -16.64
C LYS A 388 -0.19 -1.94 -15.77
N MET A 389 -0.69 -3.17 -15.88
CA MET A 389 -1.82 -3.65 -15.08
C MET A 389 -1.45 -3.67 -13.59
N PRO A 390 -2.11 -2.85 -12.74
CA PRO A 390 -1.88 -2.92 -11.31
C PRO A 390 -2.50 -4.17 -10.67
N PRO A 391 -1.91 -4.70 -9.58
CA PRO A 391 -2.63 -5.61 -8.72
C PRO A 391 -3.76 -4.87 -7.99
N ARG A 392 -4.84 -5.58 -7.66
CA ARG A 392 -5.90 -5.08 -6.77
C ARG A 392 -5.71 -5.67 -5.38
N LEU A 393 -5.68 -4.81 -4.37
CA LEU A 393 -5.56 -5.22 -2.97
C LEU A 393 -6.94 -5.59 -2.41
N TYR A 394 -6.99 -6.66 -1.63
CA TYR A 394 -8.16 -7.13 -0.90
C TYR A 394 -7.77 -7.48 0.53
N SER A 395 -8.54 -7.01 1.51
CA SER A 395 -8.40 -7.42 2.92
C SER A 395 -8.65 -8.92 3.05
N ILE A 396 -7.74 -9.62 3.72
CA ILE A 396 -7.83 -11.07 3.89
C ILE A 396 -8.99 -11.41 4.84
N ALA A 397 -9.80 -12.39 4.45
CA ALA A 397 -11.00 -12.82 5.16
C ALA A 397 -10.84 -14.13 5.94
N SER A 398 -9.61 -14.59 6.14
CA SER A 398 -9.28 -15.82 6.88
C SER A 398 -8.12 -15.65 7.86
N SER A 399 -8.04 -16.52 8.87
CA SER A 399 -6.81 -16.75 9.65
C SER A 399 -6.05 -17.97 9.12
N LEU A 400 -4.72 -17.88 8.99
CA LEU A 400 -3.87 -19.05 8.67
C LEU A 400 -3.93 -20.14 9.74
N ARG A 401 -4.27 -19.81 10.99
CA ARG A 401 -4.44 -20.81 12.06
C ARG A 401 -5.73 -21.59 11.89
N ALA A 402 -6.78 -20.92 11.42
CA ALA A 402 -8.06 -21.56 11.14
C ALA A 402 -8.01 -22.34 9.81
N HIS A 403 -7.31 -21.80 8.82
CA HIS A 403 -7.21 -22.36 7.46
C HIS A 403 -5.74 -22.42 7.01
N PRO A 404 -5.00 -23.46 7.43
CA PRO A 404 -3.61 -23.64 7.02
C PRO A 404 -3.48 -23.71 5.50
N ASP A 405 -2.47 -23.03 4.96
CA ASP A 405 -2.17 -22.99 3.53
C ASP A 405 -3.33 -22.48 2.66
N GLU A 406 -4.20 -21.62 3.19
CA GLU A 406 -5.29 -21.01 2.44
C GLU A 406 -5.40 -19.51 2.72
N VAL A 407 -5.82 -18.75 1.72
CA VAL A 407 -6.15 -17.32 1.87
C VAL A 407 -7.51 -17.03 1.28
N HIS A 408 -8.38 -16.41 2.08
CA HIS A 408 -9.78 -16.19 1.71
C HIS A 408 -10.02 -14.73 1.37
N LEU A 409 -10.81 -14.47 0.34
CA LEU A 409 -11.21 -13.12 -0.07
C LEU A 409 -12.73 -12.97 -0.02
N THR A 410 -13.20 -11.77 0.31
CA THR A 410 -14.62 -11.38 0.16
C THR A 410 -14.70 -10.26 -0.88
N VAL A 411 -15.22 -10.56 -2.07
CA VAL A 411 -15.11 -9.66 -3.23
C VAL A 411 -16.49 -9.32 -3.77
N GLY A 412 -16.88 -8.05 -3.66
CA GLY A 412 -18.05 -7.50 -4.34
C GLY A 412 -17.76 -7.17 -5.80
N SER A 413 -18.63 -7.58 -6.72
CA SER A 413 -18.58 -7.17 -8.13
C SER A 413 -18.81 -5.67 -8.26
N VAL A 414 -18.03 -5.01 -9.12
CA VAL A 414 -18.18 -3.58 -9.43
C VAL A 414 -18.67 -3.48 -10.85
N GLU A 415 -19.94 -3.14 -11.00
CA GLU A 415 -20.59 -3.00 -12.30
C GLU A 415 -21.56 -1.83 -12.29
N TYR A 416 -21.62 -1.07 -13.38
CA TYR A 416 -22.50 0.08 -13.51
C TYR A 416 -22.75 0.44 -14.97
N GLN A 417 -23.88 1.07 -15.27
CA GLN A 417 -24.17 1.60 -16.59
C GLN A 417 -23.60 3.02 -16.72
N ALA A 418 -22.77 3.27 -17.72
CA ALA A 418 -22.28 4.61 -18.06
C ALA A 418 -22.02 4.74 -19.56
N HIS A 419 -22.43 5.87 -20.15
CA HIS A 419 -22.25 6.18 -21.58
C HIS A 419 -22.72 5.04 -22.50
N ASP A 420 -23.96 4.58 -22.27
CA ASP A 420 -24.61 3.48 -23.00
C ASP A 420 -23.86 2.14 -22.97
N ARG A 421 -22.98 1.95 -21.98
CA ARG A 421 -22.24 0.71 -21.77
C ARG A 421 -22.35 0.20 -20.36
N HIS A 422 -22.37 -1.13 -20.25
CA HIS A 422 -22.23 -1.84 -19.00
C HIS A 422 -20.74 -1.93 -18.65
N ARG A 423 -20.31 -1.17 -17.64
CA ARG A 423 -18.92 -1.11 -17.17
C ARG A 423 -18.67 -2.22 -16.16
N LYS A 424 -17.49 -2.82 -16.25
CA LYS A 424 -17.07 -3.97 -15.46
C LYS A 424 -15.74 -3.64 -14.77
N GLY A 425 -15.71 -3.66 -13.45
CA GLY A 425 -14.47 -3.57 -12.69
C GLY A 425 -13.54 -4.73 -13.06
N VAL A 426 -12.28 -4.42 -13.40
CA VAL A 426 -11.35 -5.39 -14.00
C VAL A 426 -11.17 -6.61 -13.10
N CYS A 427 -10.75 -6.40 -11.84
CA CYS A 427 -10.45 -7.48 -10.90
C CYS A 427 -11.71 -8.08 -10.27
N SER A 428 -12.68 -7.26 -9.86
CA SER A 428 -13.89 -7.76 -9.20
C SER A 428 -14.73 -8.66 -10.11
N THR A 429 -14.93 -8.30 -11.38
CA THR A 429 -15.64 -9.17 -12.35
C THR A 429 -14.78 -10.34 -12.81
N TYR A 430 -13.45 -10.21 -12.84
CA TYR A 430 -12.56 -11.35 -13.07
C TYR A 430 -12.78 -12.43 -12.01
N LEU A 431 -12.73 -12.04 -10.73
CA LEU A 431 -12.86 -12.93 -9.59
C LEU A 431 -14.29 -13.46 -9.39
N ASN A 432 -15.33 -12.65 -9.63
CA ASN A 432 -16.71 -13.08 -9.41
C ASN A 432 -17.31 -13.87 -10.58
N GLN A 433 -16.83 -13.69 -11.83
CA GLN A 433 -17.58 -14.16 -13.00
C GLN A 433 -16.75 -15.00 -13.99
N ARG A 434 -15.42 -14.92 -13.93
CA ARG A 434 -14.55 -15.48 -14.99
C ARG A 434 -13.59 -16.57 -14.51
N ILE A 435 -13.56 -16.86 -13.22
CA ILE A 435 -12.78 -17.97 -12.64
C ILE A 435 -13.70 -18.98 -11.99
N LYS A 436 -13.24 -20.23 -11.91
CA LYS A 436 -13.92 -21.34 -11.25
C LYS A 436 -12.92 -22.18 -10.44
N PRO A 437 -13.38 -22.99 -9.48
CA PRO A 437 -12.51 -23.91 -8.76
C PRO A 437 -11.62 -24.74 -9.72
N GLY A 438 -10.33 -24.78 -9.40
CA GLY A 438 -9.29 -25.40 -10.23
C GLY A 438 -8.51 -24.41 -11.13
N ASP A 439 -9.04 -23.22 -11.41
CA ASP A 439 -8.29 -22.17 -12.10
C ASP A 439 -7.22 -21.58 -11.16
N THR A 440 -6.15 -21.01 -11.74
CA THR A 440 -5.06 -20.36 -10.97
C THR A 440 -5.10 -18.85 -11.12
N VAL A 441 -4.91 -18.14 -10.00
CA VAL A 441 -4.86 -16.68 -9.95
C VAL A 441 -3.51 -16.23 -9.41
N SER A 442 -2.92 -15.24 -10.07
CA SER A 442 -1.64 -14.66 -9.70
C SER A 442 -1.81 -13.70 -8.52
N LEU A 443 -1.25 -14.03 -7.35
CA LEU A 443 -1.40 -13.25 -6.12
C LEU A 443 -0.14 -13.20 -5.25
N TYR A 444 -0.12 -12.28 -4.28
CA TYR A 444 0.90 -12.19 -3.23
C TYR A 444 0.29 -11.65 -1.93
N THR A 445 0.89 -11.96 -0.78
CA THR A 445 0.51 -11.37 0.52
C THR A 445 1.30 -10.10 0.80
N HIS A 446 0.69 -9.16 1.51
CA HIS A 446 1.31 -7.91 1.92
C HIS A 446 0.94 -7.63 3.37
N HIS A 447 1.96 -7.45 4.21
CA HIS A 447 1.78 -7.19 5.64
C HIS A 447 1.27 -5.77 5.91
N ASN A 448 0.16 -5.66 6.64
CA ASN A 448 -0.43 -4.39 7.03
C ASN A 448 -0.08 -4.06 8.49
N LYS A 449 0.86 -3.14 8.69
CA LYS A 449 1.30 -2.71 10.03
C LYS A 449 0.27 -1.83 10.77
N ASN A 450 -0.76 -1.35 10.06
CA ASN A 450 -1.72 -0.38 10.59
C ASN A 450 -3.08 -1.01 10.93
N PHE A 451 -3.27 -2.30 10.65
CA PHE A 451 -4.53 -3.00 10.92
C PHE A 451 -4.28 -4.40 11.48
N PHE A 452 -4.35 -4.56 12.80
CA PHE A 452 -3.94 -5.76 13.52
C PHE A 452 -4.75 -6.00 14.80
N LEU A 453 -4.81 -7.26 15.26
CA LEU A 453 -5.41 -7.63 16.53
C LEU A 453 -4.54 -7.18 17.74
N PRO A 454 -5.13 -6.89 18.90
CA PRO A 454 -4.35 -6.56 20.10
C PRO A 454 -3.45 -7.74 20.51
N GLU A 455 -2.23 -7.46 20.97
CA GLU A 455 -1.31 -8.49 21.47
C GLU A 455 -1.93 -9.29 22.63
N ASN A 456 -2.66 -8.60 23.51
CA ASN A 456 -3.41 -9.24 24.58
C ASN A 456 -4.77 -9.72 24.06
N GLY A 457 -4.91 -11.04 23.91
CA GLY A 457 -6.13 -11.71 23.48
C GLY A 457 -7.36 -11.54 24.41
N GLU A 458 -7.19 -10.96 25.60
CA GLU A 458 -8.28 -10.62 26.52
C GLU A 458 -8.86 -9.22 26.27
N THR A 459 -8.16 -8.38 25.49
CA THR A 459 -8.63 -7.03 25.17
C THR A 459 -9.92 -7.09 24.33
N PRO A 460 -10.97 -6.33 24.68
CA PRO A 460 -12.19 -6.28 23.87
C PRO A 460 -11.94 -5.63 22.49
N ILE A 461 -12.68 -6.06 21.47
CA ILE A 461 -12.66 -5.43 20.15
C ILE A 461 -14.07 -5.08 19.66
N ILE A 462 -14.19 -3.92 19.03
CA ILE A 462 -15.40 -3.43 18.36
C ILE A 462 -15.07 -3.29 16.87
N MET A 463 -15.83 -3.98 16.03
CA MET A 463 -15.57 -4.12 14.60
C MET A 463 -16.73 -3.53 13.81
N ILE A 464 -16.47 -2.52 12.97
CA ILE A 464 -17.47 -1.86 12.13
C ILE A 464 -17.16 -2.16 10.65
N GLY A 465 -17.93 -3.07 10.05
CA GLY A 465 -17.64 -3.58 8.71
C GLY A 465 -18.87 -3.85 7.86
N PRO A 466 -19.54 -2.82 7.31
CA PRO A 466 -20.64 -3.02 6.38
C PRO A 466 -20.16 -3.53 5.01
N GLY A 467 -20.98 -4.35 4.36
CA GLY A 467 -20.69 -4.95 3.05
C GLY A 467 -19.41 -5.76 3.05
N THR A 468 -18.54 -5.54 2.06
CA THR A 468 -17.23 -6.21 1.96
C THR A 468 -16.25 -5.81 3.06
N GLY A 469 -16.53 -4.73 3.81
CA GLY A 469 -15.76 -4.36 5.01
C GLY A 469 -15.79 -5.40 6.12
N ILE A 470 -16.63 -6.43 6.00
CA ILE A 470 -16.68 -7.57 6.92
C ILE A 470 -15.45 -8.50 6.81
N ALA A 471 -14.71 -8.43 5.70
CA ALA A 471 -13.63 -9.36 5.37
C ALA A 471 -12.61 -9.53 6.51
N PRO A 472 -11.87 -8.49 6.95
CA PRO A 472 -10.84 -8.67 7.97
C PRO A 472 -11.43 -9.09 9.32
N PHE A 473 -12.68 -8.74 9.61
CA PHE A 473 -13.35 -9.13 10.86
C PHE A 473 -13.69 -10.61 10.93
N ARG A 474 -13.91 -11.25 9.77
CA ARG A 474 -13.98 -12.72 9.69
C ARG A 474 -12.65 -13.34 10.10
N ALA A 475 -11.54 -12.82 9.55
CA ALA A 475 -10.19 -13.28 9.92
C ALA A 475 -9.88 -13.07 11.41
N PHE A 476 -10.27 -11.91 11.97
CA PHE A 476 -10.07 -11.59 13.39
C PHE A 476 -10.80 -12.59 14.30
N VAL A 477 -12.08 -12.83 14.04
CA VAL A 477 -12.88 -13.75 14.86
C VAL A 477 -12.40 -15.20 14.72
N GLU A 478 -11.99 -15.62 13.51
CA GLU A 478 -11.37 -16.93 13.29
C GLU A 478 -10.08 -17.11 14.08
N GLU A 479 -9.18 -16.10 14.07
CA GLU A 479 -7.93 -16.14 14.83
C GLU A 479 -8.18 -16.29 16.33
N ARG A 480 -9.13 -15.51 16.87
CA ARG A 480 -9.47 -15.56 18.30
C ARG A 480 -10.10 -16.90 18.68
N ASP A 481 -10.96 -17.48 17.84
CA ASP A 481 -11.51 -18.84 18.06
C ASP A 481 -10.39 -19.88 18.04
N ALA A 482 -9.51 -19.83 17.03
CA ALA A 482 -8.41 -20.78 16.86
C ALA A 482 -7.39 -20.74 18.02
N LEU A 483 -7.13 -19.56 18.58
CA LEU A 483 -6.28 -19.36 19.75
C LEU A 483 -7.01 -19.58 21.09
N GLY A 484 -8.33 -19.75 21.08
CA GLY A 484 -9.15 -19.91 22.28
C GLY A 484 -9.18 -18.66 23.18
N GLN A 485 -8.89 -17.48 22.63
CA GLN A 485 -8.87 -16.20 23.34
C GLN A 485 -10.25 -15.83 23.89
N LYS A 486 -10.32 -15.17 25.06
CA LYS A 486 -11.60 -14.91 25.77
C LYS A 486 -12.02 -13.45 25.81
N GLY A 487 -11.21 -12.54 25.28
CA GLY A 487 -11.62 -11.14 25.19
C GLY A 487 -12.83 -10.96 24.27
N LYS A 488 -13.62 -9.93 24.58
CA LYS A 488 -14.94 -9.75 23.98
C LYS A 488 -14.85 -9.33 22.51
N ASN A 489 -15.79 -9.78 21.68
CA ASN A 489 -15.90 -9.44 20.26
C ASN A 489 -17.27 -8.85 19.95
N TRP A 490 -17.31 -7.66 19.34
CA TRP A 490 -18.55 -7.04 18.88
C TRP A 490 -18.47 -6.65 17.42
N LEU A 491 -19.36 -7.21 16.60
CA LEU A 491 -19.48 -6.85 15.19
C LEU A 491 -20.70 -5.96 14.93
N PHE A 492 -20.48 -4.85 14.25
CA PHE A 492 -21.50 -4.06 13.57
C PHE A 492 -21.40 -4.32 12.06
N PHE A 493 -22.44 -4.97 11.53
CA PHE A 493 -22.54 -5.27 10.11
C PHE A 493 -23.69 -4.48 9.47
N GLY A 494 -23.58 -4.18 8.18
CA GLY A 494 -24.70 -3.63 7.44
C GLY A 494 -24.63 -3.89 5.95
N ASP A 495 -25.79 -4.05 5.31
CA ASP A 495 -25.92 -4.16 3.86
C ASP A 495 -27.29 -3.65 3.40
N GLN A 496 -27.73 -4.01 2.19
CA GLN A 496 -29.00 -3.56 1.63
C GLN A 496 -30.18 -4.30 2.25
N HIS A 497 -30.18 -5.63 2.17
CA HIS A 497 -31.32 -6.46 2.60
C HIS A 497 -30.90 -7.64 3.47
N PHE A 498 -31.68 -7.94 4.51
CA PHE A 498 -31.43 -9.07 5.42
C PHE A 498 -31.45 -10.42 4.69
N ASN A 499 -32.46 -10.63 3.83
CA ASN A 499 -32.69 -11.94 3.21
C ASN A 499 -31.70 -12.26 2.07
N THR A 500 -31.07 -11.25 1.47
CA THR A 500 -30.23 -11.44 0.27
C THR A 500 -28.80 -10.99 0.43
N ASP A 501 -28.47 -10.14 1.41
CA ASP A 501 -27.15 -9.51 1.49
C ASP A 501 -26.47 -9.66 2.86
N PHE A 502 -27.00 -10.53 3.73
CA PHE A 502 -26.37 -10.82 5.01
C PHE A 502 -25.20 -11.81 4.86
N LEU A 503 -24.03 -11.25 4.51
CA LEU A 503 -22.80 -12.00 4.28
C LEU A 503 -22.40 -12.82 5.52
N TYR A 504 -22.08 -14.11 5.30
CA TYR A 504 -21.64 -15.06 6.33
C TYR A 504 -22.62 -15.24 7.51
N GLN A 505 -23.92 -15.01 7.32
CA GLN A 505 -24.94 -15.08 8.38
C GLN A 505 -24.84 -16.32 9.29
N LEU A 506 -24.65 -17.50 8.71
CA LEU A 506 -24.57 -18.75 9.46
C LEU A 506 -23.31 -18.84 10.33
N GLU A 507 -22.18 -18.32 9.84
CA GLU A 507 -20.92 -18.28 10.59
C GLU A 507 -21.06 -17.35 11.81
N TRP A 508 -21.59 -16.14 11.63
CA TRP A 508 -21.81 -15.21 12.75
C TRP A 508 -22.77 -15.77 13.79
N THR A 509 -23.84 -16.41 13.34
CA THR A 509 -24.79 -17.08 14.25
C THR A 509 -24.12 -18.20 15.03
N ASN A 510 -23.17 -18.92 14.42
CA ASN A 510 -22.39 -19.96 15.08
C ASN A 510 -21.42 -19.37 16.11
N TYR A 511 -20.70 -18.29 15.78
CA TYR A 511 -19.80 -17.62 16.72
C TYR A 511 -20.53 -17.03 17.93
N LEU A 512 -21.74 -16.48 17.75
CA LEU A 512 -22.61 -16.06 18.86
C LEU A 512 -22.96 -17.25 19.78
N LYS A 513 -23.36 -18.39 19.21
CA LYS A 513 -23.73 -19.58 19.98
C LYS A 513 -22.54 -20.18 20.74
N LYS A 514 -21.34 -20.14 20.15
CA LYS A 514 -20.10 -20.58 20.79
C LYS A 514 -19.60 -19.61 21.87
N GLY A 515 -20.09 -18.37 21.89
CA GLY A 515 -19.57 -17.30 22.75
C GLY A 515 -18.21 -16.75 22.30
N VAL A 516 -17.84 -16.95 21.03
CA VAL A 516 -16.67 -16.29 20.43
C VAL A 516 -17.03 -14.86 20.06
N LEU A 517 -18.22 -14.66 19.48
CA LEU A 517 -18.79 -13.34 19.25
C LEU A 517 -19.74 -13.03 20.42
N ASP A 518 -19.50 -11.93 21.13
CA ASP A 518 -20.37 -11.51 22.24
C ASP A 518 -21.62 -10.80 21.72
N ARG A 519 -21.45 -9.99 20.68
CA ARG A 519 -22.49 -9.10 20.17
C ARG A 519 -22.43 -8.94 18.66
N LEU A 520 -23.61 -8.89 18.07
CA LEU A 520 -23.82 -8.65 16.64
C LEU A 520 -24.97 -7.67 16.45
N ASP A 521 -24.66 -6.50 15.90
CA ASP A 521 -25.65 -5.49 15.54
C ASP A 521 -25.67 -5.31 14.02
N VAL A 522 -26.87 -5.38 13.44
CA VAL A 522 -27.05 -5.40 11.98
C VAL A 522 -27.90 -4.23 11.49
N ALA A 523 -27.50 -3.67 10.34
CA ALA A 523 -28.18 -2.54 9.69
C ALA A 523 -28.52 -2.85 8.23
N PHE A 524 -29.81 -2.95 7.90
CA PHE A 524 -30.27 -3.19 6.53
C PHE A 524 -30.91 -1.92 5.96
N SER A 525 -30.22 -1.31 5.01
CA SER A 525 -30.54 0.04 4.54
C SER A 525 -31.78 0.12 3.64
N ARG A 526 -32.32 -1.02 3.18
CA ARG A 526 -33.43 -1.09 2.21
C ARG A 526 -34.59 -1.98 2.64
N ASP A 527 -34.60 -2.48 3.88
CA ASP A 527 -35.69 -3.32 4.40
C ASP A 527 -36.84 -2.52 5.04
N THR A 528 -36.65 -1.22 5.25
CA THR A 528 -37.66 -0.31 5.82
C THR A 528 -37.75 0.98 4.98
N ASP A 529 -38.77 1.80 5.26
CA ASP A 529 -38.98 3.07 4.56
C ASP A 529 -37.88 4.12 4.81
N HIS A 530 -37.07 3.95 5.86
CA HIS A 530 -35.97 4.84 6.21
C HIS A 530 -34.65 4.08 6.26
N LYS A 531 -33.57 4.69 5.77
CA LYS A 531 -32.27 4.00 5.71
C LYS A 531 -31.67 3.79 7.10
N ILE A 532 -31.41 2.53 7.45
CA ILE A 532 -30.69 2.15 8.67
C ILE A 532 -29.26 1.79 8.30
N TYR A 533 -28.29 2.47 8.91
CA TYR A 533 -26.85 2.23 8.72
C TYR A 533 -26.16 1.91 10.05
N VAL A 534 -24.90 1.46 9.98
CA VAL A 534 -24.13 1.03 11.16
C VAL A 534 -23.95 2.14 12.20
N GLN A 535 -23.77 3.39 11.79
CA GLN A 535 -23.70 4.54 12.70
C GLN A 535 -25.00 4.78 13.48
N HIS A 536 -26.16 4.41 12.93
CA HIS A 536 -27.42 4.47 13.68
C HIS A 536 -27.43 3.40 14.78
N ARG A 537 -27.00 2.18 14.46
CA ARG A 537 -26.83 1.10 15.46
C ARG A 537 -25.80 1.45 16.52
N MET A 538 -24.70 2.11 16.16
CA MET A 538 -23.73 2.58 17.12
C MET A 538 -24.35 3.55 18.13
N LYS A 539 -25.16 4.52 17.67
CA LYS A 539 -25.86 5.46 18.56
C LYS A 539 -26.86 4.77 19.48
N GLU A 540 -27.61 3.79 18.98
CA GLU A 540 -28.50 2.96 19.82
C GLU A 540 -27.74 2.20 20.93
N LYS A 541 -26.44 1.98 20.74
CA LYS A 541 -25.53 1.25 21.62
C LYS A 541 -24.46 2.15 22.26
N ALA A 542 -24.66 3.47 22.23
CA ALA A 542 -23.66 4.47 22.62
C ALA A 542 -23.00 4.17 23.97
N ARG A 543 -23.82 4.00 25.02
CA ARG A 543 -23.37 3.69 26.38
C ARG A 543 -22.45 2.47 26.46
N ASP A 544 -22.81 1.40 25.75
CA ASP A 544 -22.05 0.14 25.79
C ASP A 544 -20.75 0.24 24.99
N ILE A 545 -20.77 0.92 23.84
CA ILE A 545 -19.56 1.24 23.07
C ILE A 545 -18.60 2.04 23.94
N TYR A 546 -19.09 3.13 24.54
CA TYR A 546 -18.28 3.98 25.41
C TYR A 546 -17.68 3.17 26.58
N ALA A 547 -18.49 2.33 27.23
CA ALA A 547 -18.03 1.47 28.32
C ALA A 547 -16.90 0.53 27.90
N TRP A 548 -17.02 -0.15 26.75
CA TRP A 548 -15.95 -1.01 26.23
C TRP A 548 -14.68 -0.21 25.89
N MET A 549 -14.83 0.99 25.34
CA MET A 549 -13.67 1.85 25.09
C MET A 549 -12.96 2.27 26.39
N GLN A 550 -13.70 2.47 27.48
CA GLN A 550 -13.12 2.70 28.81
C GLN A 550 -12.46 1.43 29.39
N GLU A 551 -12.90 0.23 29.02
CA GLU A 551 -12.24 -1.05 29.33
C GLU A 551 -10.95 -1.29 28.51
N GLY A 552 -10.57 -0.35 27.63
CA GLY A 552 -9.36 -0.47 26.81
C GLY A 552 -9.60 -1.10 25.45
N ALA A 553 -10.84 -1.21 24.99
CA ALA A 553 -11.16 -1.84 23.72
C ALA A 553 -10.45 -1.20 22.52
N TYR A 554 -10.21 -2.03 21.51
CA TYR A 554 -9.82 -1.57 20.18
C TYR A 554 -11.06 -1.40 19.31
N PHE A 555 -11.08 -0.34 18.52
CA PHE A 555 -12.15 0.04 17.61
C PHE A 555 -11.64 -0.04 16.17
N TYR A 556 -12.31 -0.79 15.32
CA TYR A 556 -11.90 -1.05 13.96
C TYR A 556 -12.98 -0.64 12.97
N VAL A 557 -12.58 -0.03 11.86
CA VAL A 557 -13.49 0.33 10.76
C VAL A 557 -12.93 -0.19 9.44
N CYS A 558 -13.73 -0.91 8.68
CA CYS A 558 -13.34 -1.38 7.35
C CYS A 558 -14.47 -1.17 6.32
N GLY A 559 -14.12 -0.74 5.11
CA GLY A 559 -15.06 -0.52 4.00
C GLY A 559 -14.91 0.85 3.31
N ASP A 560 -16.02 1.45 2.88
CA ASP A 560 -16.02 2.70 2.10
C ASP A 560 -15.38 3.88 2.84
N ALA A 561 -14.28 4.41 2.29
CA ALA A 561 -13.55 5.54 2.86
C ALA A 561 -14.31 6.87 2.74
N ASN A 562 -15.13 7.03 1.70
CA ASN A 562 -15.65 8.34 1.30
C ASN A 562 -16.84 8.81 2.14
N ARG A 563 -17.71 7.89 2.56
CA ARG A 563 -18.94 8.20 3.31
C ARG A 563 -18.97 7.43 4.62
N MET A 564 -18.89 6.10 4.56
CA MET A 564 -19.11 5.24 5.73
C MET A 564 -18.10 5.52 6.84
N ALA A 565 -16.81 5.58 6.51
CA ALA A 565 -15.75 5.85 7.49
C ALA A 565 -15.92 7.21 8.18
N LYS A 566 -16.34 8.25 7.43
CA LYS A 566 -16.59 9.60 7.96
C LYS A 566 -17.78 9.61 8.93
N ASP A 567 -18.88 8.97 8.54
CA ASP A 567 -20.09 8.88 9.37
C ASP A 567 -19.85 8.10 10.67
N VAL A 568 -19.10 7.00 10.60
CA VAL A 568 -18.72 6.19 11.77
C VAL A 568 -17.79 6.96 12.70
N HIS A 569 -16.79 7.65 12.15
CA HIS A 569 -15.90 8.50 12.93
C HIS A 569 -16.66 9.59 13.68
N GLN A 570 -17.56 10.29 12.99
CA GLN A 570 -18.40 11.32 13.61
C GLN A 570 -19.33 10.74 14.69
N ALA A 571 -19.87 9.55 14.47
CA ALA A 571 -20.69 8.87 15.47
C ALA A 571 -19.89 8.50 16.72
N LEU A 572 -18.63 8.06 16.58
CA LEU A 572 -17.76 7.78 17.73
C LEU A 572 -17.45 9.05 18.54
N ILE A 573 -17.17 10.17 17.86
CA ILE A 573 -16.98 11.48 18.52
C ILE A 573 -18.24 11.87 19.31
N GLN A 574 -19.42 11.71 18.71
CA GLN A 574 -20.70 12.02 19.37
C GLN A 574 -20.93 11.12 20.59
N ILE A 575 -20.62 9.81 20.50
CA ILE A 575 -20.70 8.88 21.63
C ILE A 575 -19.79 9.34 22.78
N TYR A 576 -18.56 9.77 22.48
CA TYR A 576 -17.63 10.28 23.50
C TYR A 576 -18.12 11.58 24.15
N ALA A 577 -18.73 12.48 23.37
CA ALA A 577 -19.31 13.71 23.89
C ALA A 577 -20.50 13.43 24.83
N GLU A 578 -21.45 12.59 24.38
CA GLU A 578 -22.70 12.31 25.10
C GLU A 578 -22.47 11.43 26.33
N GLU A 579 -21.81 10.27 26.17
CA GLU A 579 -21.65 9.28 27.24
C GLU A 579 -20.49 9.62 28.18
N GLY A 580 -19.48 10.33 27.68
CA GLY A 580 -18.36 10.83 28.47
C GLY A 580 -18.60 12.17 29.15
N GLY A 581 -19.71 12.85 28.84
CA GLY A 581 -19.98 14.21 29.32
C GLY A 581 -18.93 15.23 28.88
N LEU A 582 -18.33 15.02 27.70
CA LEU A 582 -17.27 15.86 27.14
C LEU A 582 -17.87 16.94 26.23
N ALA A 583 -17.25 18.12 26.20
CA ALA A 583 -17.46 19.07 25.11
C ALA A 583 -16.97 18.45 23.79
N LEU A 584 -17.54 18.87 22.66
CA LEU A 584 -17.27 18.27 21.35
C LEU A 584 -15.76 18.29 21.01
N ASP A 585 -15.09 19.42 21.17
CA ASP A 585 -13.65 19.55 20.94
C ASP A 585 -12.81 18.59 21.80
N ALA A 586 -13.23 18.35 23.05
CA ALA A 586 -12.57 17.41 23.95
C ALA A 586 -12.83 15.95 23.54
N ALA A 587 -14.01 15.64 23.01
CA ALA A 587 -14.33 14.33 22.44
C ALA A 587 -13.52 14.05 21.16
N GLU A 588 -13.34 15.06 20.30
CA GLU A 588 -12.47 14.96 19.12
C GLU A 588 -11.02 14.65 19.52
N ILE A 589 -10.48 15.36 20.51
CA ILE A 589 -9.14 15.10 21.06
C ILE A 589 -9.06 13.67 21.62
N ALA A 590 -10.07 13.22 22.36
CA ALA A 590 -10.10 11.87 22.92
C ALA A 590 -10.09 10.79 21.83
N VAL A 591 -10.86 10.98 20.75
CA VAL A 591 -10.88 10.03 19.61
C VAL A 591 -9.56 10.07 18.83
N LYS A 592 -8.95 11.25 18.64
CA LYS A 592 -7.62 11.36 18.03
C LYS A 592 -6.55 10.61 18.84
N GLU A 593 -6.61 10.66 20.16
CA GLU A 593 -5.70 9.89 21.01
C GLU A 593 -5.88 8.37 20.85
N LEU A 594 -7.09 7.88 20.53
CA LEU A 594 -7.30 6.47 20.18
C LEU A 594 -6.58 6.09 18.89
N GLN A 595 -6.60 6.95 17.87
CA GLN A 595 -5.89 6.72 16.61
C GLN A 595 -4.38 6.71 16.85
N LYS A 596 -3.88 7.70 17.61
CA LYS A 596 -2.46 7.81 17.95
C LYS A 596 -1.95 6.62 18.76
N SER A 597 -2.76 6.12 19.69
CA SER A 597 -2.46 4.90 20.47
C SER A 597 -2.75 3.60 19.71
N LYS A 598 -3.09 3.67 18.41
CA LYS A 598 -3.46 2.52 17.56
C LYS A 598 -4.60 1.66 18.12
N ARG A 599 -5.44 2.23 18.99
CA ARG A 599 -6.68 1.61 19.49
C ARG A 599 -7.89 1.93 18.63
N TYR A 600 -7.78 2.90 17.73
CA TYR A 600 -8.75 3.11 16.66
C TYR A 600 -8.02 2.96 15.32
N GLN A 601 -8.32 1.87 14.60
CA GLN A 601 -7.66 1.48 13.34
C GLN A 601 -8.67 1.43 12.19
N ARG A 602 -8.22 1.78 10.98
CA ARG A 602 -9.07 1.84 9.78
C ARG A 602 -8.40 1.10 8.62
N ASP A 603 -9.19 0.31 7.91
CA ASP A 603 -8.83 -0.33 6.64
C ASP A 603 -9.90 0.05 5.60
N VAL A 604 -9.77 1.25 5.04
CA VAL A 604 -10.81 1.88 4.22
C VAL A 604 -10.29 2.20 2.82
N TYR A 605 -11.16 2.03 1.82
CA TYR A 605 -10.80 2.11 0.40
C TYR A 605 -11.87 2.74 -0.48
#